data_AF-A0A2U0I5Z8-F1
#
_entry.id   AF-A0A2U0I5Z8-F1
#
_cell.length_a   1.000
_cell.length_b   1.000
_cell.length_c   1.000
_cell.angle_alpha   90.00
_cell.angle_beta   90.00
_cell.angle_gamma   90.00
#
_symmetry.space_group_name_H-M   'P 1'
#
loop_
_entity.id
_entity.type
_entity.pdbx_description
1 polymer ?
#
loop_
_entity_poly.entity_id
_entity_poly.type
_entity_poly.pdbx_seq_one_letter_code
_entity_poly.pdbx_strand_id
1 'polypeptide(L)'
;MYSQPVPTDWSLNGNSVSSSSFIGTINDKDLVFKRKNVTAFRVKEDNKVLIGNLSTTGSINATPGDYKLYVADGILTEKLKIALSSSDDWADYVFENNYRLRSLSELEKYIKKNKHLPGVPSAKKLEKEGIDVGKMQAKQMEKIEELTLYVISLKKEIEVLKSKLDNDEK
;
A
#
# COMPACT_ATOMS: atom_id res chain seq x y z
N MET A 1 26.07 18.52 -57.13
CA MET A 1 25.76 17.21 -56.52
C MET A 1 25.21 17.47 -55.12
N TYR A 2 23.92 17.22 -54.90
CA TYR A 2 23.27 17.45 -53.60
C TYR A 2 23.64 16.32 -52.63
N SER A 3 24.22 16.68 -51.48
CA SER A 3 24.45 15.77 -50.36
C SER A 3 23.10 15.43 -49.73
N GLN A 4 22.72 14.15 -49.74
CA GLN A 4 21.55 13.65 -49.01
C GLN A 4 21.92 13.52 -47.53
N PRO A 5 21.11 14.03 -46.57
CA PRO A 5 21.37 13.83 -45.15
C PRO A 5 21.19 12.36 -44.76
N VAL A 6 22.07 11.90 -43.87
CA VAL A 6 22.20 10.52 -43.37
C VAL A 6 20.90 10.07 -42.68
N PRO A 7 20.45 8.80 -42.81
CA PRO A 7 19.14 8.35 -42.31
C PRO A 7 18.99 8.51 -40.79
N THR A 8 17.89 9.13 -40.36
CA THR A 8 17.45 9.26 -38.98
C THR A 8 16.62 8.05 -38.55
N ASP A 9 17.16 6.84 -38.64
CA ASP A 9 16.46 5.64 -38.21
C ASP A 9 17.19 4.98 -37.04
N TRP A 10 16.42 4.66 -35.99
CA TRP A 10 16.84 3.71 -34.98
C TRP A 10 17.28 2.41 -35.66
N SER A 11 18.46 1.89 -35.31
CA SER A 11 18.96 0.61 -35.83
C SER A 11 17.93 -0.50 -35.54
N LEU A 12 17.44 -1.16 -36.59
CA LEU A 12 16.57 -2.34 -36.49
C LEU A 12 17.34 -3.61 -36.05
N ASN A 13 18.68 -3.56 -36.08
CA ASN A 13 19.55 -4.70 -35.80
C ASN A 13 20.12 -4.68 -34.37
N GLY A 14 19.41 -4.06 -33.41
CA GLY A 14 19.79 -4.04 -32.00
C GLY A 14 21.18 -3.44 -31.72
N ASN A 15 21.65 -3.59 -30.48
CA ASN A 15 23.00 -3.19 -30.07
C ASN A 15 23.91 -4.43 -29.99
N SER A 16 25.16 -4.31 -30.47
CA SER A 16 26.25 -5.23 -30.11
C SER A 16 26.94 -4.70 -28.85
N VAL A 17 26.90 -5.46 -27.76
CA VAL A 17 27.12 -4.99 -26.39
C VAL A 17 28.60 -5.06 -25.97
N SER A 18 29.13 -3.97 -25.40
CA SER A 18 30.34 -3.94 -24.56
C SER A 18 29.97 -3.80 -23.06
N SER A 19 30.94 -3.89 -22.14
CA SER A 19 30.74 -4.00 -20.68
C SER A 19 30.06 -2.82 -19.97
N SER A 20 29.73 -1.72 -20.67
CA SER A 20 29.12 -0.51 -20.09
C SER A 20 27.91 0.03 -20.88
N SER A 21 27.23 -0.81 -21.67
CA SER A 21 26.10 -0.35 -22.50
C SER A 21 24.80 -0.24 -21.69
N PHE A 22 24.10 0.90 -21.79
CA PHE A 22 22.80 1.14 -21.14
C PHE A 22 21.84 1.92 -22.05
N ILE A 23 20.54 1.87 -21.74
CA ILE A 23 19.50 2.72 -22.34
C ILE A 23 19.10 3.73 -21.26
N GLY A 24 19.56 4.98 -21.39
CA GLY A 24 19.29 5.98 -20.36
C GLY A 24 20.10 7.26 -20.55
N THR A 25 20.15 8.04 -19.48
CA THR A 25 20.89 9.30 -19.36
C THR A 25 22.03 9.14 -18.35
N ILE A 26 23.11 9.90 -18.53
CA ILE A 26 24.26 10.00 -17.59
C ILE A 26 24.35 11.38 -16.93
N ASN A 27 23.33 12.19 -17.15
CA ASN A 27 23.22 13.55 -16.65
C ASN A 27 21.92 13.71 -15.87
N ASP A 28 21.71 14.89 -15.28
CA ASP A 28 20.51 15.24 -14.51
C ASP A 28 19.35 15.59 -15.45
N LYS A 29 18.98 14.62 -16.29
CA LYS A 29 17.84 14.69 -17.21
C LYS A 29 17.05 13.39 -17.19
N ASP A 30 15.73 13.56 -17.22
CA ASP A 30 14.78 12.47 -17.27
C ASP A 30 14.92 11.63 -18.55
N LEU A 31 14.76 10.31 -18.42
CA LEU A 31 14.53 9.41 -19.54
C LEU A 31 13.02 9.32 -19.82
N VAL A 32 12.58 9.73 -21.01
CA VAL A 32 11.16 9.88 -21.35
C VAL A 32 10.76 9.00 -22.54
N PHE A 33 9.74 8.17 -22.34
CA PHE A 33 9.11 7.38 -23.41
C PHE A 33 7.77 8.02 -23.78
N LYS A 34 7.59 8.29 -25.07
CA LYS A 34 6.38 8.96 -25.61
C LYS A 34 5.67 8.09 -26.64
N ARG A 35 4.35 8.21 -26.72
CA ARG A 35 3.49 7.68 -27.78
C ARG A 35 2.57 8.80 -28.26
N LYS A 36 2.50 9.06 -29.58
CA LYS A 36 1.69 10.17 -30.14
C LYS A 36 1.97 11.52 -29.45
N ASN A 37 3.23 11.81 -29.15
CA ASN A 37 3.69 12.98 -28.39
C ASN A 37 3.19 13.09 -26.93
N VAL A 38 2.57 12.04 -26.39
CA VAL A 38 2.17 11.93 -24.98
C VAL A 38 3.21 11.10 -24.23
N THR A 39 3.71 11.59 -23.09
CA THR A 39 4.58 10.79 -22.22
C THR A 39 3.77 9.65 -21.61
N ALA A 40 4.26 8.42 -21.76
CA ALA A 40 3.65 7.20 -21.23
C ALA A 40 4.46 6.59 -20.08
N PHE A 41 5.78 6.78 -20.09
CA PHE A 41 6.70 6.34 -19.05
C PHE A 41 7.83 7.34 -18.90
N ARG A 42 8.24 7.62 -17.66
CA ARG A 42 9.36 8.53 -17.37
C ARG A 42 10.17 8.01 -16.19
N VAL A 43 11.48 7.91 -16.35
CA VAL A 43 12.43 7.81 -15.24
C VAL A 43 12.99 9.20 -14.99
N LYS A 44 12.80 9.71 -13.79
CA LYS A 44 13.30 11.02 -13.38
C LYS A 44 14.76 10.96 -12.95
N GLU A 45 15.44 12.10 -12.92
CA GLU A 45 16.82 12.24 -12.39
C GLU A 45 16.98 11.73 -10.94
N ASP A 46 15.91 11.78 -10.13
CA ASP A 46 15.88 11.31 -8.74
C ASP A 46 15.58 9.79 -8.60
N ASN A 47 15.70 9.05 -9.71
CA ASN A 47 15.39 7.61 -9.85
C ASN A 47 13.92 7.26 -9.58
N LYS A 48 13.00 8.21 -9.71
CA LYS A 48 11.56 7.94 -9.58
C LYS A 48 10.94 7.60 -10.93
N VAL A 49 10.00 6.66 -10.93
CA VAL A 49 9.33 6.16 -12.13
C VAL A 49 7.88 6.61 -12.15
N LEU A 50 7.46 7.17 -13.29
CA LEU A 50 6.09 7.57 -13.57
C LEU A 50 5.56 6.75 -14.75
N ILE A 51 4.37 6.17 -14.60
CA ILE A 51 3.66 5.41 -15.65
C ILE A 51 2.27 6.02 -15.89
N GLY A 52 1.91 6.27 -17.15
CA GLY A 52 0.60 6.80 -17.55
C GLY A 52 0.67 8.06 -18.41
N ASN A 53 -0.49 8.57 -18.85
CA ASN A 53 -0.64 9.69 -19.78
C ASN A 53 -0.25 11.04 -19.11
N LEU A 54 1.04 11.37 -19.18
CA LEU A 54 1.65 12.56 -18.59
C LEU A 54 1.72 13.69 -19.64
N SER A 55 0.57 14.20 -20.09
CA SER A 55 0.49 15.29 -21.08
C SER A 55 0.04 16.60 -20.46
N THR A 56 1.00 17.52 -20.30
CA THR A 56 0.89 18.99 -20.23
C THR A 56 -0.47 19.59 -19.81
N THR A 57 -0.43 20.23 -18.63
CA THR A 57 -1.51 20.98 -17.93
C THR A 57 -2.41 20.08 -17.07
N GLY A 58 -2.13 20.04 -15.76
CA GLY A 58 -2.88 19.24 -14.79
C GLY A 58 -2.31 17.85 -14.50
N SER A 59 -1.35 17.35 -15.29
CA SER A 59 -0.64 16.11 -15.01
C SER A 59 0.40 16.28 -13.90
N ILE A 60 0.35 15.37 -12.94
CA ILE A 60 1.35 15.10 -11.90
C ILE A 60 2.75 14.85 -12.50
N ASN A 61 3.57 15.90 -12.51
CA ASN A 61 4.98 15.84 -12.93
C ASN A 61 5.91 15.33 -11.82
N ALA A 62 5.34 14.88 -10.70
CA ALA A 62 6.06 14.39 -9.54
C ALA A 62 5.30 13.22 -8.92
N THR A 63 6.05 12.23 -8.46
CA THR A 63 5.55 11.27 -7.48
C THR A 63 5.20 12.02 -6.19
N PRO A 64 4.02 11.82 -5.59
CA PRO A 64 3.76 12.30 -4.24
C PRO A 64 4.79 11.72 -3.25
N GLY A 65 5.28 12.53 -2.31
CA GLY A 65 6.17 12.07 -1.22
C GLY A 65 7.39 11.25 -1.66
N ASP A 66 7.71 10.23 -0.86
CA ASP A 66 8.91 9.39 -1.00
C ASP A 66 8.70 8.14 -1.87
N TYR A 67 7.57 8.04 -2.58
CA TYR A 67 7.29 6.90 -3.44
C TYR A 67 8.22 6.89 -4.66
N LYS A 68 8.86 5.74 -4.93
CA LYS A 68 9.72 5.54 -6.09
C LYS A 68 8.97 5.22 -7.39
N LEU A 69 7.75 4.69 -7.28
CA LEU A 69 6.89 4.37 -8.43
C LEU A 69 5.53 5.03 -8.24
N TYR A 70 5.05 5.71 -9.27
CA TYR A 70 3.69 6.19 -9.36
C TYR A 70 3.05 5.75 -10.68
N VAL A 71 1.82 5.24 -10.61
CA VAL A 71 1.04 4.80 -11.77
C VAL A 71 -0.27 5.58 -11.81
N ALA A 72 -0.45 6.38 -12.86
CA ALA A 72 -1.69 7.11 -13.10
C ALA A 72 -2.81 6.13 -13.49
N ASP A 73 -4.05 6.46 -13.13
CA ASP A 73 -5.26 5.68 -13.42
C ASP A 73 -5.31 4.26 -12.81
N GLY A 74 -4.35 3.92 -11.95
CA GLY A 74 -4.35 2.69 -11.15
C GLY A 74 -3.65 1.49 -11.80
N ILE A 75 -3.71 0.35 -11.11
CA ILE A 75 -3.08 -0.92 -11.53
C ILE A 75 -4.15 -2.01 -11.48
N LEU A 76 -4.38 -2.70 -12.60
CA LEU A 76 -5.11 -3.95 -12.63
C LEU A 76 -4.10 -5.11 -12.64
N THR A 77 -4.20 -6.02 -11.70
CA THR A 77 -3.31 -7.18 -11.58
C THR A 77 -4.09 -8.40 -11.09
N GLU A 78 -3.71 -9.58 -11.55
CA GLU A 78 -4.25 -10.85 -11.04
C GLU A 78 -3.73 -11.19 -9.64
N LYS A 79 -2.54 -10.68 -9.29
CA LYS A 79 -1.89 -10.97 -8.01
C LYS A 79 -1.10 -9.76 -7.51
N LEU A 80 -1.28 -9.45 -6.23
CA LEU A 80 -0.54 -8.42 -5.51
C LEU A 80 0.08 -9.05 -4.26
N LYS A 81 1.40 -8.90 -4.10
CA LYS A 81 2.11 -9.28 -2.88
C LYS A 81 2.76 -8.04 -2.29
N ILE A 82 2.44 -7.74 -1.04
CA ILE A 82 3.05 -6.65 -0.28
C ILE A 82 3.90 -7.31 0.80
N ALA A 83 5.20 -7.02 0.79
CA ALA A 83 6.12 -7.45 1.83
C ALA A 83 6.49 -6.21 2.67
N LEU A 84 6.03 -6.19 3.91
CA LEU A 84 6.50 -5.21 4.90
C LEU A 84 7.93 -5.58 5.30
N SER A 85 8.74 -4.56 5.58
CA SER A 85 10.18 -4.73 5.78
C SER A 85 10.54 -5.37 7.13
N SER A 86 9.65 -5.32 8.12
CA SER A 86 9.83 -5.99 9.41
C SER A 86 8.69 -6.97 9.71
N SER A 87 9.01 -8.04 10.42
CA SER A 87 8.02 -8.92 11.06
C SER A 87 7.20 -8.22 12.12
N ASP A 88 7.75 -7.17 12.74
CA ASP A 88 7.08 -6.39 13.80
C ASP A 88 5.88 -5.58 13.29
N ASP A 89 5.76 -5.43 11.97
CA ASP A 89 4.60 -4.80 11.36
C ASP A 89 3.37 -5.74 11.33
N TRP A 90 3.51 -7.00 11.74
CA TRP A 90 2.42 -7.98 11.84
C TRP A 90 1.86 -8.08 13.26
N ALA A 91 0.60 -8.45 13.38
CA ALA A 91 -0.21 -8.28 14.59
C ALA A 91 -0.02 -9.34 15.69
N ASP A 92 0.87 -10.33 15.51
CA ASP A 92 0.99 -11.52 16.36
C ASP A 92 1.19 -11.21 17.87
N TYR A 93 1.64 -10.00 18.20
CA TYR A 93 1.78 -9.53 19.59
C TYR A 93 0.46 -9.48 20.37
N VAL A 94 -0.72 -9.51 19.72
CA VAL A 94 -2.02 -9.50 20.41
C VAL A 94 -2.21 -10.73 21.30
N PHE A 95 -1.52 -11.83 21.01
CA PHE A 95 -1.54 -13.05 21.80
C PHE A 95 -0.48 -13.11 22.90
N GLU A 96 0.38 -12.11 23.03
CA GLU A 96 1.37 -12.07 24.10
C GLU A 96 0.72 -11.82 25.47
N ASN A 97 1.29 -12.38 26.53
CA ASN A 97 0.77 -12.27 27.90
C ASN A 97 0.73 -10.82 28.44
N ASN A 98 1.53 -9.93 27.86
CA ASN A 98 1.60 -8.51 28.21
C ASN A 98 0.60 -7.67 27.40
N TYR A 99 -0.15 -8.25 26.45
CA TYR A 99 -1.09 -7.51 25.63
C TYR A 99 -2.29 -7.06 26.45
N ARG A 100 -2.44 -5.74 26.58
CA ARG A 100 -3.55 -5.15 27.32
C ARG A 100 -4.79 -5.04 26.43
N LEU A 101 -5.57 -6.12 26.38
CA LEU A 101 -6.88 -6.10 25.74
C LEU A 101 -7.80 -5.06 26.43
N ARG A 102 -8.37 -4.14 25.64
CA ARG A 102 -9.29 -3.12 26.15
C ARG A 102 -10.58 -3.77 26.63
N SER A 103 -11.25 -3.23 27.65
CA SER A 103 -12.58 -3.75 27.99
C SER A 103 -13.63 -3.36 26.94
N LEU A 104 -14.67 -4.19 26.75
CA LEU A 104 -15.77 -3.87 25.82
C LEU A 104 -16.48 -2.56 26.18
N SER A 105 -16.61 -2.22 27.47
CA SER A 105 -17.19 -0.95 27.91
C SER A 105 -16.36 0.26 27.51
N GLU A 106 -15.03 0.19 27.66
CA GLU A 106 -14.12 1.26 27.21
C GLU A 106 -14.10 1.36 25.67
N LEU A 107 -14.13 0.23 24.98
CA LEU A 107 -14.19 0.18 23.53
C LEU A 107 -15.48 0.82 23.00
N GLU A 108 -16.62 0.52 23.61
CA GLU A 108 -17.91 1.12 23.27
C GLU A 108 -17.89 2.65 23.45
N LYS A 109 -17.39 3.13 24.59
CA LYS A 109 -17.22 4.57 24.84
C LYS A 109 -16.34 5.22 23.77
N TYR A 110 -15.25 4.56 23.37
CA TYR A 110 -14.37 5.05 22.32
C TYR A 110 -15.07 5.13 20.97
N ILE A 111 -15.80 4.07 20.56
CA ILE A 111 -16.51 4.02 19.27
C ILE A 111 -17.60 5.09 19.22
N LYS A 112 -18.37 5.27 20.30
CA LYS A 112 -19.42 6.30 20.38
C LYS A 112 -18.85 7.71 20.17
N LYS A 113 -17.68 7.98 20.75
CA LYS A 113 -16.98 9.28 20.67
C LYS A 113 -16.29 9.51 19.32
N ASN A 114 -15.53 8.53 18.83
CA ASN A 114 -14.62 8.73 17.69
C ASN A 114 -15.17 8.21 16.36
N LYS A 115 -16.25 7.42 16.36
CA LYS A 115 -16.88 6.83 15.15
C LYS A 115 -15.95 5.95 14.29
N HIS A 116 -14.87 5.45 14.88
CA HIS A 116 -13.98 4.45 14.28
C HIS A 116 -13.31 3.61 15.38
N LEU A 117 -12.66 2.51 14.99
CA LEU A 117 -11.95 1.64 15.93
C LEU A 117 -10.61 2.26 16.37
N PRO A 118 -10.12 1.94 17.57
CA PRO A 118 -8.79 2.35 18.01
C PRO A 118 -7.70 1.88 17.05
N GLY A 119 -6.80 2.80 16.68
CA GLY A 119 -5.69 2.52 15.77
C GLY A 119 -6.09 2.33 14.30
N VAL A 120 -7.39 2.37 13.95
CA VAL A 120 -7.85 2.41 12.56
C VAL A 120 -8.12 3.87 12.19
N PRO A 121 -7.57 4.40 11.07
CA PRO A 121 -7.83 5.76 10.64
C PRO A 121 -9.31 5.97 10.28
N SER A 122 -9.80 7.19 10.48
CA SER A 122 -11.17 7.56 10.11
C SER A 122 -11.34 7.64 8.60
N ALA A 123 -12.56 7.48 8.11
CA ALA A 123 -12.88 7.63 6.69
C ALA A 123 -12.41 8.98 6.12
N LYS A 124 -12.58 10.08 6.87
CA LYS A 124 -12.12 11.41 6.48
C LYS A 124 -10.59 11.52 6.34
N LYS A 125 -9.85 10.73 7.12
CA LYS A 125 -8.39 10.67 7.03
C LYS A 125 -7.96 9.86 5.80
N LEU A 126 -8.61 8.71 5.58
CA LEU A 126 -8.35 7.84 4.43
C LEU A 126 -8.64 8.54 3.09
N GLU A 127 -9.71 9.35 3.02
CA GLU A 127 -10.06 10.12 1.82
C GLU A 127 -8.96 11.14 1.45
N LYS A 128 -8.29 11.72 2.44
CA LYS A 128 -7.27 12.75 2.23
C LYS A 128 -5.87 12.19 2.00
N GLU A 129 -5.49 11.18 2.78
CA GLU A 129 -4.11 10.68 2.84
C GLU A 129 -3.91 9.37 2.06
N GLY A 130 -5.00 8.72 1.63
CA GLY A 130 -4.96 7.38 1.05
C GLY A 130 -4.74 6.29 2.09
N ILE A 131 -4.38 5.10 1.62
CA ILE A 131 -4.23 3.91 2.46
C ILE A 131 -2.97 3.13 2.09
N ASP A 132 -2.17 2.81 3.09
CA ASP A 132 -1.14 1.78 2.97
C ASP A 132 -1.81 0.43 3.16
N VAL A 133 -1.94 -0.33 2.06
CA VAL A 133 -2.65 -1.62 2.05
C VAL A 133 -1.97 -2.64 2.96
N GLY A 134 -0.63 -2.63 3.05
CA GLY A 134 0.11 -3.54 3.91
C GLY A 134 -0.16 -3.25 5.39
N LYS A 135 -0.01 -1.99 5.80
CA LYS A 135 -0.28 -1.58 7.18
C LYS A 135 -1.75 -1.74 7.57
N MET A 136 -2.68 -1.46 6.65
CA MET A 136 -4.09 -1.69 6.91
C MET A 136 -4.39 -3.18 7.09
N GLN A 137 -3.82 -4.05 6.25
CA GLN A 137 -4.02 -5.49 6.37
C GLN A 137 -3.52 -6.01 7.72
N ALA A 138 -2.34 -5.56 8.15
CA ALA A 138 -1.83 -5.87 9.49
C ALA A 138 -2.76 -5.35 10.59
N LYS A 139 -3.24 -4.11 10.49
CA LYS A 139 -4.19 -3.54 11.47
C LYS A 139 -5.51 -4.30 11.51
N GLN A 140 -6.00 -4.76 10.37
CA GLN A 140 -7.20 -5.61 10.30
C GLN A 140 -6.96 -6.95 10.99
N MET A 141 -5.78 -7.56 10.80
CA MET A 141 -5.41 -8.79 11.52
C MET A 141 -5.44 -8.58 13.03
N GLU A 142 -4.83 -7.49 13.53
CA GLU A 142 -4.86 -7.13 14.97
C GLU A 142 -6.31 -7.07 15.50
N LYS A 143 -7.23 -6.45 14.75
CA LYS A 143 -8.63 -6.36 15.19
C LYS A 143 -9.35 -7.72 15.13
N ILE A 144 -9.03 -8.59 14.18
CA ILE A 144 -9.58 -9.95 14.10
C ILE A 144 -9.11 -10.78 15.31
N GLU A 145 -7.84 -10.64 15.71
CA GLU A 145 -7.29 -11.33 16.88
C GLU A 145 -7.91 -10.83 18.18
N GLU A 146 -8.06 -9.51 18.36
CA GLU A 146 -8.79 -8.93 19.49
C GLU A 146 -10.25 -9.42 19.56
N LEU A 147 -10.95 -9.45 18.42
CA LEU A 147 -12.30 -9.99 18.34
C LEU A 147 -12.35 -11.46 18.75
N THR A 148 -11.33 -12.24 18.37
CA THR A 148 -11.22 -13.65 18.75
C THR A 148 -11.07 -13.80 20.26
N LEU A 149 -10.26 -12.95 20.91
CA LEU A 149 -10.13 -12.93 22.37
C LEU A 149 -11.45 -12.55 23.07
N TYR A 150 -12.19 -11.55 22.58
CA TYR A 150 -13.50 -11.21 23.12
C TYR A 150 -14.49 -12.36 22.99
N VAL A 151 -14.53 -13.05 21.85
CA VAL A 151 -15.41 -14.21 21.63
C VAL A 151 -15.06 -15.35 22.59
N ILE A 152 -13.78 -15.61 22.83
CA ILE A 152 -13.33 -16.61 23.82
C ILE A 152 -13.81 -16.22 25.24
N SER A 153 -13.69 -14.94 25.62
CA SER A 153 -14.18 -14.44 26.91
C SER A 153 -15.69 -14.63 27.05
N LEU A 154 -16.46 -14.22 26.05
CA LEU A 154 -17.92 -14.34 26.04
C LEU A 154 -18.36 -15.81 26.14
N LYS A 155 -17.67 -16.73 25.44
CA LYS A 155 -17.95 -18.16 25.53
C LYS A 155 -17.75 -18.69 26.96
N LYS A 156 -16.67 -18.30 27.63
CA LYS A 156 -16.40 -18.68 29.03
C LYS A 156 -17.47 -18.14 29.98
N GLU A 157 -17.90 -16.89 29.79
CA GLU A 157 -18.98 -16.30 30.59
C GLU A 157 -20.30 -17.06 30.41
N ILE A 158 -20.65 -17.43 29.16
CA ILE A 158 -21.84 -18.23 28.86
C ILE A 158 -21.77 -19.61 29.54
N GLU A 159 -20.61 -20.28 29.51
CA GLU A 159 -20.43 -21.57 30.18
C GLU A 159 -20.63 -21.46 31.69
N VAL A 160 -20.06 -20.42 32.32
CA VAL A 160 -20.27 -20.14 33.74
C VAL A 160 -21.74 -19.88 34.06
N LEU A 161 -22.44 -19.10 33.24
CA LEU A 161 -23.87 -18.82 33.43
C LEU A 161 -24.72 -20.08 33.30
N LYS A 162 -24.43 -20.95 32.32
CA LYS A 162 -25.13 -22.24 32.15
C LYS A 162 -24.91 -23.16 33.35
N SER A 163 -23.67 -23.31 33.81
CA SER A 163 -23.39 -24.15 34.98
C SER A 163 -24.07 -23.64 36.26
N LYS A 164 -24.26 -22.32 36.40
CA LYS A 164 -25.04 -21.77 37.53
C LYS A 164 -26.51 -22.14 37.42
N LEU A 165 -27.10 -22.00 36.22
CA LEU A 165 -28.50 -22.37 35.98
C LEU A 165 -28.76 -23.86 36.25
N ASP A 166 -27.87 -24.74 35.78
CA ASP A 166 -27.97 -26.20 36.00
C ASP A 166 -27.87 -26.60 37.49
N ASN A 167 -27.21 -25.77 38.31
CA ASN A 167 -27.10 -25.98 39.75
C ASN A 167 -28.29 -25.41 40.53
N ASP A 168 -28.93 -24.35 40.04
CA ASP A 168 -30.13 -23.76 40.64
C ASP A 168 -31.39 -24.58 40.32
N GLU A 169 -31.37 -25.43 39.29
CA GLU A 169 -32.45 -26.36 38.93
C GLU A 169 -32.38 -27.73 39.64
N LYS A 170 -31.35 -27.98 40.46
CA LYS A 170 -31.17 -29.22 41.25
C LYS A 170 -31.48 -29.02 42.72
#